data_AF-A0A514X2S4-F1
#
_entry.id   AF-A0A514X2S4-F1
#
_cell.length_a   1.000
_cell.length_b   1.000
_cell.length_c   1.000
_cell.angle_alpha   90.00
_cell.angle_beta   90.00
_cell.angle_gamma   90.00
#
_symmetry.space_group_name_H-M   'P 1'
#
loop_
_entity.id
_entity.type
_entity.pdbx_description
1 polymer ?
#
loop_
_entity_poly.entity_id
_entity_poly.type
_entity_poly.pdbx_seq_one_letter_code
_entity_poly.pdbx_strand_id
1 'polypeptide(L)'
;MNEVIGTDNRFLFFSWSAAVGIILILGFVLSSQSMTMLGVAESREFQVSFDGPVEIKHVHVMPGQNVKRGDLLLELNQTDLELQLRTLKARFDKLSAEIKLREEISTVTKDSVHLPEGADPLKTELNDTRKEMELVERKLRNLYVFAEVDGTVGAVNVKDGERAPSFAALVTLLPLQPSFVNGYVNENLQSTIQIGQKVEVASATGKSVQGTVVSIGTRIVQIPQRLLRIQNLQAWGREVVVKIPPTNDFLLGEKVSFHKPWGIKVFSTAEANAESLLPASARVVTANLRYPTSITDQFHPEISGMVFLPELRQFALISDDYPDNKPLLLLMNDKGEVQENMLEIEGLPEMEDIESVSLNDQSLYLLSSLSATKKGHLKPGRQIFAKVDRDGIRFQLDEKLDMRLALLNAMRTSPDATLRDIAAHALGNEVDDLEIEGHAIQGDILYLALKRPHLVRNQAIILKVNSIAKLFAQKSLDPKDLSVFVRADLKVPDSDAEIKVTDMILDQDNFYLASSCKGDKCSAIWRIGLKDKRVELIQEFKVKHLESLGFHPQTHDLFGVFDSKSKGQYIVLSAGTL
;
A
#
# COMPACT_ATOMS: atom_id res chain seq x y z
N MET A 1 56.78 13.11 35.29
CA MET A 1 57.06 11.69 34.95
C MET A 1 58.55 11.39 34.85
N ASN A 2 59.36 12.25 34.22
CA ASN A 2 60.82 12.08 34.20
C ASN A 2 61.48 12.21 35.59
N GLU A 3 60.90 12.98 36.51
CA GLU A 3 61.37 13.07 37.90
C GLU A 3 60.97 11.88 38.79
N VAL A 4 59.98 11.08 38.40
CA VAL A 4 59.40 10.04 39.27
C VAL A 4 59.88 8.64 38.89
N ILE A 5 60.14 8.38 37.60
CA ILE A 5 60.40 7.03 37.10
C ILE A 5 61.88 6.85 36.70
N GLY A 6 62.65 7.93 36.48
CA GLY A 6 64.02 7.84 35.96
C GLY A 6 64.06 7.30 34.53
N THR A 7 65.04 7.71 33.73
CA THR A 7 65.13 7.30 32.31
C THR A 7 65.32 5.79 32.14
N ASP A 8 65.99 5.15 33.11
CA ASP A 8 66.40 3.75 33.00
C ASP A 8 65.30 2.76 33.39
N ASN A 9 64.26 3.18 34.13
CA ASN A 9 63.17 2.30 34.59
C ASN A 9 61.85 2.48 33.80
N ARG A 10 61.82 3.30 32.75
CA ARG A 10 60.62 3.51 31.92
C ARG A 10 60.10 2.21 31.33
N PHE A 11 60.99 1.34 30.86
CA PHE A 11 60.62 0.05 30.27
C PHE A 11 59.90 -0.85 31.31
N LEU A 12 60.44 -0.92 32.53
CA LEU A 12 59.85 -1.70 33.63
C LEU A 12 58.48 -1.15 34.06
N PHE A 13 58.32 0.18 34.13
CA PHE A 13 57.05 0.81 34.49
C PHE A 13 55.95 0.54 33.45
N PHE A 14 56.26 0.65 32.16
CA PHE A 14 55.29 0.33 31.10
C PHE A 14 54.94 -1.16 31.06
N SER A 15 55.94 -2.04 31.27
CA SER A 15 55.70 -3.49 31.36
C SER A 15 54.80 -3.85 32.55
N TRP A 16 55.02 -3.25 33.73
CA TRP A 16 54.16 -3.45 34.90
C TRP A 16 52.76 -2.89 34.72
N SER A 17 52.62 -1.70 34.14
CA SER A 17 51.31 -1.11 33.87
C SER A 17 50.52 -1.93 32.84
N ALA A 18 51.20 -2.45 31.82
CA ALA A 18 50.60 -3.38 30.86
C ALA A 18 50.18 -4.70 31.53
N ALA A 19 51.01 -5.27 32.41
CA ALA A 19 50.69 -6.49 33.13
C ALA A 19 49.47 -6.31 34.05
N VAL A 20 49.39 -5.20 34.80
CA VAL A 20 48.23 -4.86 35.62
C VAL A 20 46.98 -4.64 34.76
N GLY A 21 47.13 -3.95 33.62
CA GLY A 21 46.05 -3.79 32.65
C GLY A 21 45.53 -5.12 32.11
N ILE A 22 46.43 -6.04 31.75
CA ILE A 22 46.09 -7.39 31.28
C ILE A 22 45.39 -8.18 32.39
N ILE A 23 45.87 -8.11 33.65
CA ILE A 23 45.24 -8.81 34.79
C ILE A 23 43.84 -8.26 35.06
N LEU A 24 43.64 -6.94 34.98
CA LEU A 24 42.32 -6.32 35.15
C LEU A 24 41.38 -6.70 34.00
N ILE A 25 41.87 -6.69 32.75
CA ILE A 25 41.10 -7.14 31.58
C ILE A 25 40.75 -8.63 31.75
N LEU A 26 41.70 -9.47 32.11
CA LEU A 26 41.51 -10.91 32.31
C LEU A 26 40.55 -11.18 33.46
N GLY A 27 40.65 -10.45 34.57
CA GLY A 27 39.72 -10.53 35.69
C GLY A 27 38.29 -10.14 35.29
N PHE A 28 38.13 -9.13 34.44
CA PHE A 28 36.83 -8.73 33.92
C PHE A 28 36.23 -9.77 32.95
N VAL A 29 37.08 -10.37 32.10
CA VAL A 29 36.70 -11.44 31.16
C VAL A 29 36.34 -12.74 31.91
N LEU A 30 37.07 -13.08 32.98
CA LEU A 30 36.78 -14.26 33.80
C LEU A 30 35.58 -14.05 34.74
N SER A 31 35.31 -12.81 35.15
CA SER A 31 34.17 -12.45 36.00
C SER A 31 32.83 -12.40 35.24
N SER A 32 32.82 -12.32 33.91
CA SER A 32 31.57 -12.32 33.15
C SER A 32 30.98 -13.73 33.11
N GLN A 33 30.15 -14.06 34.10
CA GLN A 33 29.35 -15.28 34.05
C GLN A 33 28.43 -15.23 32.82
N SER A 34 28.59 -16.17 31.90
CA SER A 34 27.64 -16.41 30.82
C SER A 34 26.35 -16.93 31.42
N MET A 35 25.36 -16.04 31.58
CA MET A 35 24.04 -16.45 32.02
C MET A 35 23.31 -17.08 30.85
N THR A 36 23.35 -18.41 30.77
CA THR A 36 22.54 -19.19 29.83
C THR A 36 21.20 -19.53 30.49
N MET A 37 20.15 -18.84 30.08
CA MET A 37 18.78 -19.24 30.42
C MET A 37 18.22 -20.16 29.34
N LEU A 38 17.18 -20.91 29.66
CA LEU A 38 16.49 -21.78 28.71
C LEU A 38 15.04 -21.32 28.57
N GLY A 39 14.49 -21.50 27.37
CA GLY A 39 13.11 -21.17 27.07
C GLY A 39 12.54 -22.01 25.93
N VAL A 40 11.27 -21.79 25.67
CA VAL A 40 10.52 -22.40 24.58
C VAL A 40 10.01 -21.32 23.65
N ALA A 41 10.25 -21.45 22.36
CA ALA A 41 9.73 -20.55 21.34
C ALA A 41 8.24 -20.84 21.10
N GLU A 42 7.39 -19.83 21.15
CA GLU A 42 5.93 -19.96 21.06
C GLU A 42 5.33 -18.83 20.20
N SER A 43 4.07 -19.02 19.79
CA SER A 43 3.28 -17.99 19.14
C SER A 43 1.86 -18.00 19.69
N ARG A 44 1.15 -16.87 19.54
CA ARG A 44 -0.25 -16.76 19.92
C ARG A 44 -1.10 -17.15 18.73
N GLU A 45 -2.16 -17.88 18.99
CA GLU A 45 -3.20 -18.12 18.00
C GLU A 45 -3.97 -16.81 17.78
N PHE A 46 -4.33 -16.54 16.53
CA PHE A 46 -5.12 -15.38 16.15
C PHE A 46 -6.54 -15.83 15.87
N GLN A 47 -7.51 -15.31 16.61
CA GLN A 47 -8.92 -15.62 16.41
C GLN A 47 -9.61 -14.44 15.74
N VAL A 48 -10.21 -14.70 14.59
CA VAL A 48 -11.06 -13.74 13.90
C VAL A 48 -12.43 -13.76 14.58
N SER A 49 -12.86 -12.60 15.08
CA SER A 49 -14.19 -12.40 15.66
C SER A 49 -14.66 -10.96 15.44
N PHE A 50 -15.97 -10.74 15.52
CA PHE A 50 -16.62 -9.46 15.25
C PHE A 50 -17.44 -9.00 16.44
N ASP A 51 -17.52 -7.69 16.69
CA ASP A 51 -18.29 -7.12 17.81
C ASP A 51 -19.81 -7.11 17.57
N GLY A 52 -20.26 -7.28 16.33
CA GLY A 52 -21.65 -7.42 15.92
C GLY A 52 -21.99 -8.81 15.35
N PRO A 53 -23.28 -9.17 15.28
CA PRO A 53 -23.70 -10.36 14.55
C PRO A 53 -23.36 -10.21 13.06
N VAL A 54 -22.86 -11.28 12.44
CA VAL A 54 -22.48 -11.30 11.02
C VAL A 54 -23.13 -12.49 10.34
N GLU A 55 -23.51 -12.33 9.08
CA GLU A 55 -23.87 -13.43 8.19
C GLU A 55 -22.64 -13.83 7.38
N ILE A 56 -22.37 -15.13 7.26
CA ILE A 56 -21.27 -15.65 6.45
C ILE A 56 -21.77 -15.76 5.01
N LYS A 57 -21.26 -14.93 4.09
CA LYS A 57 -21.53 -15.10 2.65
C LYS A 57 -20.77 -16.31 2.14
N HIS A 58 -19.45 -16.31 2.29
CA HIS A 58 -18.56 -17.35 1.80
C HIS A 58 -17.37 -17.59 2.73
N VAL A 59 -17.01 -18.86 2.89
CA VAL A 59 -15.79 -19.34 3.54
C VAL A 59 -14.80 -19.74 2.45
N HIS A 60 -13.66 -19.06 2.39
CA HIS A 60 -12.63 -19.27 1.37
C HIS A 60 -11.50 -20.20 1.79
N VAL A 61 -11.54 -20.69 3.03
CA VAL A 61 -10.46 -21.48 3.62
C VAL A 61 -10.93 -22.76 4.30
N MET A 62 -10.04 -23.74 4.32
CA MET A 62 -10.25 -25.03 4.98
C MET A 62 -9.33 -25.19 6.20
N PRO A 63 -9.75 -25.91 7.26
CA PRO A 63 -8.85 -26.30 8.34
C PRO A 63 -7.62 -27.04 7.80
N GLY A 64 -6.44 -26.67 8.28
CA GLY A 64 -5.14 -27.18 7.85
C GLY A 64 -4.52 -26.48 6.63
N GLN A 65 -5.23 -25.55 5.99
CA GLN A 65 -4.71 -24.79 4.85
C GLN A 65 -3.66 -23.76 5.29
N ASN A 66 -2.57 -23.63 4.53
CA ASN A 66 -1.61 -22.54 4.72
C ASN A 66 -2.12 -21.27 4.03
N VAL A 67 -2.03 -20.15 4.73
CA VAL A 67 -2.42 -18.82 4.26
C VAL A 67 -1.29 -17.82 4.49
N LYS A 68 -1.13 -16.89 3.58
CA LYS A 68 -0.23 -15.75 3.69
C LYS A 68 -1.00 -14.53 4.18
N ARG A 69 -0.27 -13.59 4.78
CA ARG A 69 -0.83 -12.28 5.15
C ARG A 69 -1.45 -11.61 3.92
N GLY A 70 -2.71 -11.23 4.02
CA GLY A 70 -3.49 -10.63 2.95
C GLY A 70 -4.38 -11.62 2.18
N ASP A 71 -4.32 -12.92 2.47
CA ASP A 71 -5.23 -13.89 1.86
C ASP A 71 -6.65 -13.74 2.42
N LEU A 72 -7.66 -13.83 1.55
CA LEU A 72 -9.07 -13.76 1.94
C LEU A 72 -9.49 -15.05 2.65
N LEU A 73 -10.07 -14.91 3.84
CA LEU A 73 -10.52 -16.02 4.69
C LEU A 73 -12.03 -16.17 4.65
N LEU A 74 -12.76 -15.07 4.84
CA LEU A 74 -14.21 -15.03 4.93
C LEU A 74 -14.75 -13.79 4.22
N GLU A 75 -15.90 -13.96 3.57
CA GLU A 75 -16.79 -12.89 3.17
C GLU A 75 -17.98 -12.83 4.11
N LEU A 76 -18.21 -11.67 4.70
CA LEU A 76 -19.27 -11.46 5.68
C LEU A 76 -20.29 -10.45 5.15
N ASN A 77 -21.47 -10.45 5.77
CA ASN A 77 -22.49 -9.45 5.57
C ASN A 77 -23.02 -8.92 6.91
N GLN A 78 -23.33 -7.63 6.95
CA GLN A 78 -24.12 -6.99 7.99
C GLN A 78 -25.17 -6.09 7.36
N THR A 79 -26.38 -6.63 7.18
CA THR A 79 -27.53 -5.92 6.61
C THR A 79 -27.82 -4.60 7.33
N ASP A 80 -27.59 -4.54 8.65
CA ASP A 80 -27.80 -3.33 9.44
C ASP A 80 -26.85 -2.19 9.03
N LEU A 81 -25.58 -2.50 8.71
CA LEU A 81 -24.61 -1.51 8.24
C LEU A 81 -24.94 -1.03 6.82
N GLU A 82 -25.37 -1.94 5.94
CA GLU A 82 -25.80 -1.59 4.57
C GLU A 82 -27.00 -0.64 4.60
N LEU A 83 -27.98 -0.92 5.47
CA LEU A 83 -29.15 -0.07 5.67
C LEU A 83 -28.75 1.30 6.23
N GLN A 84 -27.87 1.33 7.24
CA GLN A 84 -27.33 2.58 7.79
C GLN A 84 -26.64 3.42 6.70
N LEU A 85 -25.76 2.81 5.89
CA LEU A 85 -25.09 3.51 4.80
C LEU A 85 -26.09 4.10 3.81
N ARG A 86 -27.13 3.35 3.44
CA ARG A 86 -28.19 3.83 2.54
C ARG A 86 -28.92 5.05 3.12
N THR A 87 -29.24 5.03 4.42
CA THR A 87 -29.89 6.17 5.08
C THR A 87 -28.98 7.40 5.15
N LEU A 88 -27.68 7.20 5.42
CA LEU A 88 -26.71 8.29 5.47
C LEU A 88 -26.45 8.90 4.09
N LYS A 89 -26.34 8.08 3.03
CA LYS A 89 -26.24 8.54 1.64
C LYS A 89 -27.44 9.41 1.27
N ALA A 90 -28.67 8.95 1.54
CA ALA A 90 -29.88 9.73 1.28
C ALA A 90 -29.89 11.08 2.05
N ARG A 91 -29.36 11.11 3.28
CA ARG A 91 -29.20 12.35 4.06
C ARG A 91 -28.16 13.28 3.43
N PHE A 92 -27.02 12.75 3.00
CA PHE A 92 -25.96 13.50 2.33
C PHE A 92 -26.46 14.13 1.02
N ASP A 93 -27.18 13.37 0.20
CA ASP A 93 -27.77 13.84 -1.06
C ASP A 93 -28.76 14.98 -0.82
N LYS A 94 -29.62 14.83 0.20
CA LYS A 94 -30.55 15.89 0.60
C LYS A 94 -29.82 17.18 1.01
N LEU A 95 -28.82 17.07 1.89
CA LEU A 95 -28.07 18.24 2.40
C LEU A 95 -27.26 18.92 1.28
N SER A 96 -26.63 18.14 0.41
CA SER A 96 -25.88 18.69 -0.73
C SER A 96 -26.78 19.42 -1.72
N ALA A 97 -27.97 18.91 -2.00
CA ALA A 97 -28.97 19.60 -2.82
C ALA A 97 -29.45 20.91 -2.19
N GLU A 98 -29.64 20.94 -0.87
CA GLU A 98 -30.06 22.15 -0.13
C GLU A 98 -28.96 23.23 -0.12
N ILE A 99 -27.70 22.84 0.10
CA ILE A 99 -26.54 23.74 -0.01
C ILE A 99 -26.46 24.33 -1.41
N LYS A 100 -26.59 23.49 -2.44
CA LYS A 100 -26.53 23.93 -3.84
C LYS A 100 -27.64 24.93 -4.16
N LEU A 101 -28.88 24.65 -3.74
CA LEU A 101 -30.01 25.57 -3.93
C LEU A 101 -29.76 26.91 -3.23
N ARG A 102 -29.21 26.89 -2.01
CA ARG A 102 -28.88 28.12 -1.27
C ARG A 102 -27.78 28.93 -1.96
N GLU A 103 -26.75 28.26 -2.48
CA GLU A 103 -25.68 28.90 -3.25
C GLU A 103 -26.25 29.54 -4.52
N GLU A 104 -27.11 28.84 -5.28
CA GLU A 104 -27.80 29.39 -6.45
C GLU A 104 -28.64 30.62 -6.10
N ILE A 105 -29.46 30.56 -5.05
CA ILE A 105 -30.27 31.72 -4.59
C ILE A 105 -29.37 32.91 -4.22
N SER A 106 -28.27 32.67 -3.50
CA SER A 106 -27.36 33.74 -3.07
C SER A 106 -26.69 34.46 -4.25
N THR A 107 -26.40 33.75 -5.34
CA THR A 107 -25.87 34.36 -6.56
C THR A 107 -26.91 35.25 -7.27
N VAL A 108 -28.20 34.92 -7.15
CA VAL A 108 -29.30 35.67 -7.76
C VAL A 108 -29.67 36.91 -6.94
N THR A 109 -29.67 36.82 -5.61
CA THR A 109 -30.11 37.93 -4.74
C THR A 109 -29.04 38.98 -4.44
N LYS A 110 -27.76 38.75 -4.81
CA LYS A 110 -26.59 39.59 -4.45
C LYS A 110 -26.39 39.80 -2.94
N ASP A 111 -27.12 39.07 -2.10
CA ASP A 111 -26.95 39.10 -0.65
C ASP A 111 -25.78 38.20 -0.25
N SER A 112 -24.61 38.83 -0.08
CA SER A 112 -23.40 38.17 0.38
C SER A 112 -23.46 37.97 1.89
N VAL A 113 -24.19 36.93 2.34
CA VAL A 113 -24.12 36.51 3.74
C VAL A 113 -22.76 35.85 3.97
N HIS A 114 -21.76 36.64 4.35
CA HIS A 114 -20.45 36.16 4.78
C HIS A 114 -20.55 35.60 6.20
N LEU A 115 -20.89 34.32 6.30
CA LEU A 115 -20.65 33.54 7.51
C LEU A 115 -19.14 33.20 7.55
N PRO A 116 -18.47 33.30 8.72
CA PRO A 116 -17.08 32.86 8.86
C PRO A 116 -16.90 31.40 8.41
N GLU A 117 -15.73 31.05 7.89
CA GLU A 117 -15.35 29.67 7.59
C GLU A 117 -15.58 28.77 8.83
N GLY A 118 -16.42 27.74 8.69
CA GLY A 118 -16.83 26.84 9.78
C GLY A 118 -18.12 27.20 10.52
N ALA A 119 -18.78 28.32 10.20
CA ALA A 119 -20.02 28.76 10.86
C ALA A 119 -21.31 28.47 10.07
N ASP A 120 -21.22 27.85 8.89
CA ASP A 120 -22.41 27.45 8.12
C ASP A 120 -22.96 26.11 8.62
N PRO A 121 -24.10 26.09 9.34
CA PRO A 121 -24.64 24.88 9.96
C PRO A 121 -24.90 23.75 8.94
N LEU A 122 -25.27 24.08 7.70
CA LEU A 122 -25.50 23.09 6.65
C LEU A 122 -24.20 22.42 6.21
N LYS A 123 -23.11 23.19 6.07
CA LYS A 123 -21.80 22.64 5.69
C LYS A 123 -21.21 21.79 6.80
N THR A 124 -21.42 22.18 8.06
CA THR A 124 -21.04 21.37 9.22
C THR A 124 -21.82 20.06 9.26
N GLU A 125 -23.14 20.09 9.09
CA GLU A 125 -23.97 18.87 9.07
C GLU A 125 -23.63 17.93 7.90
N LEU A 126 -23.33 18.49 6.72
CA LEU A 126 -22.84 17.71 5.58
C LEU A 126 -21.51 17.02 5.91
N ASN A 127 -20.58 17.73 6.55
CA ASN A 127 -19.29 17.18 6.93
C ASN A 127 -19.41 16.10 8.02
N ASP A 128 -20.31 16.28 8.99
CA ASP A 128 -20.57 15.28 10.02
C ASP A 128 -21.22 14.02 9.41
N THR A 129 -22.20 14.21 8.51
CA THR A 129 -22.81 13.11 7.75
C THR A 129 -21.76 12.35 6.93
N ARG A 130 -20.82 13.07 6.29
CA ARG A 130 -19.70 12.46 5.56
C ARG A 130 -18.81 11.61 6.48
N LYS A 131 -18.45 12.10 7.67
CA LYS A 131 -17.66 11.35 8.64
C LYS A 131 -18.39 10.10 9.15
N GLU A 132 -19.69 10.20 9.37
CA GLU A 132 -20.53 9.05 9.72
C GLU A 132 -20.56 8.00 8.61
N MET A 133 -20.72 8.44 7.35
CA MET A 133 -20.64 7.55 6.19
C MET A 133 -19.28 6.86 6.12
N GLU A 134 -18.18 7.61 6.26
CA GLU A 134 -16.82 7.07 6.23
C GLU A 134 -16.63 6.01 7.33
N LEU A 135 -17.17 6.23 8.53
CA LEU A 135 -17.13 5.26 9.62
C LEU A 135 -17.92 3.99 9.30
N VAL A 136 -19.12 4.10 8.75
CA VAL A 136 -19.95 2.95 8.36
C VAL A 136 -19.30 2.18 7.21
N GLU A 137 -18.77 2.88 6.22
CA GLU A 137 -18.01 2.28 5.13
C GLU A 137 -16.78 1.55 5.65
N ARG A 138 -16.04 2.10 6.63
CA ARG A 138 -14.94 1.40 7.30
C ARG A 138 -15.39 0.10 7.95
N LYS A 139 -16.56 0.08 8.58
CA LYS A 139 -17.11 -1.13 9.20
C LYS A 139 -17.51 -2.16 8.14
N LEU A 140 -18.13 -1.73 7.04
CA LEU A 140 -18.43 -2.58 5.89
C LEU A 140 -17.16 -3.15 5.25
N ARG A 141 -16.08 -2.35 5.16
CA ARG A 141 -14.77 -2.82 4.67
C ARG A 141 -14.18 -3.94 5.53
N ASN A 142 -14.48 -3.97 6.82
CA ASN A 142 -14.02 -5.05 7.70
C ASN A 142 -14.79 -6.37 7.50
N LEU A 143 -15.80 -6.43 6.64
CA LEU A 143 -16.56 -7.66 6.35
C LEU A 143 -15.83 -8.60 5.39
N TYR A 144 -14.76 -8.15 4.74
CA TYR A 144 -13.81 -9.02 4.06
C TYR A 144 -12.67 -9.33 5.03
N VAL A 145 -12.61 -10.56 5.50
CA VAL A 145 -11.63 -10.98 6.50
C VAL A 145 -10.39 -11.47 5.78
N PHE A 146 -9.28 -10.76 5.95
CA PHE A 146 -7.98 -11.19 5.44
C PHE A 146 -7.08 -11.72 6.57
N ALA A 147 -6.15 -12.61 6.24
CA ALA A 147 -5.12 -13.05 7.15
C ALA A 147 -4.18 -11.89 7.54
N GLU A 148 -3.98 -11.66 8.84
CA GLU A 148 -3.09 -10.61 9.34
C GLU A 148 -1.61 -11.03 9.40
N VAL A 149 -1.37 -12.35 9.41
CA VAL A 149 -0.05 -12.98 9.51
C VAL A 149 0.00 -14.24 8.67
N ASP A 150 1.20 -14.64 8.25
CA ASP A 150 1.43 -15.93 7.59
C ASP A 150 1.19 -17.06 8.61
N GLY A 151 0.43 -18.08 8.21
CA GLY A 151 -0.04 -19.08 9.14
C GLY A 151 -0.70 -20.28 8.48
N THR A 152 -1.13 -21.21 9.33
CA THR A 152 -2.03 -22.31 8.97
C THR A 152 -3.39 -22.05 9.62
N VAL A 153 -4.46 -22.28 8.89
CA VAL A 153 -5.83 -22.22 9.41
C VAL A 153 -6.00 -23.38 10.40
N GLY A 154 -6.08 -23.09 11.70
CA GLY A 154 -6.27 -24.09 12.74
C GLY A 154 -7.69 -24.65 12.75
N ALA A 155 -8.69 -23.76 12.80
CA ALA A 155 -10.09 -24.12 12.81
C ALA A 155 -10.95 -23.11 12.06
N VAL A 156 -11.98 -23.61 11.40
CA VAL A 156 -13.06 -22.83 10.80
C VAL A 156 -14.35 -23.26 11.49
N ASN A 157 -14.95 -22.35 12.25
CA ASN A 157 -16.06 -22.66 13.15
C ASN A 157 -17.43 -22.29 12.58
N VAL A 158 -17.48 -21.87 11.32
CA VAL A 158 -18.69 -21.37 10.65
C VAL A 158 -18.84 -21.95 9.25
N LYS A 159 -20.05 -21.84 8.69
CA LYS A 159 -20.38 -22.27 7.33
C LYS A 159 -21.04 -21.16 6.51
N ASP A 160 -20.97 -21.28 5.18
CA ASP A 160 -21.70 -20.41 4.26
C ASP A 160 -23.21 -20.36 4.60
N GLY A 161 -23.76 -19.16 4.64
CA GLY A 161 -25.15 -18.86 5.00
C GLY A 161 -25.45 -18.87 6.50
N GLU A 162 -24.47 -19.17 7.37
CA GLU A 162 -24.66 -19.14 8.82
C GLU A 162 -24.69 -17.69 9.36
N ARG A 163 -25.48 -17.45 10.42
CA ARG A 163 -25.41 -16.18 11.18
C ARG A 163 -24.64 -16.40 12.47
N ALA A 164 -23.45 -15.85 12.54
CA ALA A 164 -22.61 -15.90 13.73
C ALA A 164 -22.96 -14.76 14.70
N PRO A 165 -23.06 -15.03 16.02
CA PRO A 165 -23.27 -13.99 17.02
C PRO A 165 -21.99 -13.18 17.26
N SER A 166 -22.14 -12.02 17.91
CA SER A 166 -21.00 -11.19 18.34
C SER A 166 -19.99 -12.00 19.17
N PHE A 167 -18.71 -11.74 18.91
CA PHE A 167 -17.53 -12.33 19.54
C PHE A 167 -17.38 -13.84 19.36
N ALA A 168 -18.18 -14.48 18.51
CA ALA A 168 -17.93 -15.84 18.09
C ALA A 168 -16.59 -15.91 17.32
N ALA A 169 -15.75 -16.88 17.68
CA ALA A 169 -14.53 -17.15 16.94
C ALA A 169 -14.89 -17.81 15.60
N LEU A 170 -14.72 -17.10 14.49
CA LEU A 170 -15.09 -17.58 13.15
C LEU A 170 -13.98 -18.46 12.56
N VAL A 171 -12.75 -17.95 12.57
CA VAL A 171 -11.54 -18.63 12.06
C VAL A 171 -10.41 -18.45 13.06
N THR A 172 -9.63 -19.51 13.27
CA THR A 172 -8.40 -19.48 14.07
C THR A 172 -7.20 -19.66 13.16
N LEU A 173 -6.24 -18.75 13.22
CA LEU A 173 -4.96 -18.82 12.52
C LEU A 173 -3.83 -19.16 13.49
N LEU A 174 -3.00 -20.10 13.07
CA LEU A 174 -1.80 -20.56 13.76
C LEU A 174 -0.58 -20.04 13.00
N PRO A 175 0.19 -19.08 13.55
CA PRO A 175 1.38 -18.56 12.87
C PRO A 175 2.42 -19.66 12.62
N LEU A 176 3.10 -19.63 11.47
CA LEU A 176 4.14 -20.62 11.16
C LEU A 176 5.41 -20.46 12.00
N GLN A 177 5.70 -19.22 12.41
CA GLN A 177 6.92 -18.84 13.12
C GLN A 177 6.59 -18.30 14.52
N PRO A 178 7.42 -18.60 15.54
CA PRO A 178 7.23 -18.09 16.88
C PRO A 178 7.46 -16.57 16.93
N SER A 179 6.66 -15.88 17.73
CA SER A 179 6.75 -14.42 17.92
C SER A 179 7.26 -14.03 19.30
N PHE A 180 7.33 -15.00 20.22
CA PHE A 180 7.91 -14.82 21.54
C PHE A 180 8.58 -16.11 22.01
N VAL A 181 9.36 -15.97 23.07
CA VAL A 181 9.98 -17.08 23.78
C VAL A 181 9.64 -16.95 25.25
N ASN A 182 9.10 -18.03 25.82
CA ASN A 182 8.88 -18.16 27.25
C ASN A 182 10.14 -18.76 27.88
N GLY A 183 10.98 -17.89 28.43
CA GLY A 183 12.19 -18.24 29.17
C GLY A 183 11.92 -18.42 30.66
N TYR A 184 12.81 -19.15 31.33
CA TYR A 184 12.73 -19.37 32.77
C TYR A 184 14.06 -19.04 33.44
N VAL A 185 14.01 -18.12 34.40
CA VAL A 185 15.15 -17.74 35.24
C VAL A 185 15.05 -18.49 36.54
N ASN A 186 16.08 -19.28 36.89
CA ASN A 186 16.11 -20.00 38.16
C ASN A 186 16.02 -19.02 39.35
N GLU A 187 15.28 -19.40 40.39
CA GLU A 187 15.08 -18.59 41.59
C GLU A 187 16.40 -18.14 42.26
N ASN A 188 17.45 -18.96 42.20
CA ASN A 188 18.75 -18.67 42.80
C ASN A 188 19.54 -17.60 42.04
N LEU A 189 19.13 -17.24 40.82
CA LEU A 189 19.74 -16.18 40.01
C LEU A 189 19.00 -14.86 40.28
N GLN A 190 19.25 -14.26 41.44
CA GLN A 190 18.63 -12.99 41.84
C GLN A 190 19.15 -11.82 40.97
N SER A 191 18.29 -11.35 40.07
CA SER A 191 18.24 -9.99 39.50
C SER A 191 19.36 -9.53 38.56
N THR A 192 19.33 -9.97 37.30
CA THR A 192 20.16 -9.39 36.21
C THR A 192 19.36 -9.03 34.95
N ILE A 193 18.04 -9.25 34.93
CA ILE A 193 17.21 -9.05 33.73
C ILE A 193 16.18 -7.96 33.99
N GLN A 194 16.13 -7.00 33.08
CA GLN A 194 15.21 -5.87 33.11
C GLN A 194 14.28 -5.91 31.90
N ILE A 195 13.06 -5.42 32.07
CA ILE A 195 12.13 -5.20 30.96
C ILE A 195 12.75 -4.18 29.99
N GLY A 196 12.66 -4.44 28.69
CA GLY A 196 13.28 -3.64 27.64
C GLY A 196 14.72 -4.06 27.29
N GLN A 197 15.32 -4.98 28.05
CA GLN A 197 16.67 -5.45 27.77
C GLN A 197 16.71 -6.29 26.47
N LYS A 198 17.71 -6.02 25.62
CA LYS A 198 18.01 -6.85 24.45
C LYS A 198 18.79 -8.10 24.86
N VAL A 199 18.36 -9.24 24.34
CA VAL A 199 18.97 -10.56 24.58
C VAL A 199 19.15 -11.27 23.26
N GLU A 200 20.20 -12.06 23.14
CA GLU A 200 20.38 -12.96 22.01
C GLU A 200 19.69 -14.28 22.34
N VAL A 201 18.74 -14.68 21.51
CA VAL A 201 18.08 -15.99 21.59
C VAL A 201 18.75 -16.90 20.58
N ALA A 202 19.28 -18.04 21.03
CA ALA A 202 19.96 -19.01 20.19
C ALA A 202 19.29 -20.39 20.29
N SER A 203 19.00 -20.99 19.14
CA SER A 203 18.59 -22.38 19.00
C SER A 203 19.77 -23.32 19.23
N ALA A 204 19.48 -24.56 19.66
CA ALA A 204 20.47 -25.64 19.72
C ALA A 204 21.09 -25.99 18.34
N THR A 205 20.44 -25.58 17.25
CA THR A 205 20.94 -25.77 15.87
C THR A 205 21.96 -24.70 15.45
N GLY A 206 22.24 -23.70 16.30
CA GLY A 206 23.23 -22.65 16.05
C GLY A 206 22.66 -21.36 15.43
N LYS A 207 21.35 -21.30 15.14
CA LYS A 207 20.68 -20.09 14.68
C LYS A 207 20.42 -19.14 15.85
N SER A 208 20.64 -17.84 15.68
CA SER A 208 20.32 -16.83 16.70
C SER A 208 19.56 -15.63 16.17
N VAL A 209 18.76 -15.01 17.05
CA VAL A 209 17.99 -13.81 16.77
C VAL A 209 18.03 -12.87 17.97
N GLN A 210 18.04 -11.56 17.74
CA GLN A 210 17.91 -10.59 18.82
C GLN A 210 16.45 -10.49 19.26
N GLY A 211 16.20 -10.64 20.55
CA GLY A 211 14.91 -10.43 21.17
C GLY A 211 14.95 -9.34 22.25
N THR A 212 13.78 -8.87 22.65
CA THR A 212 13.62 -7.89 23.72
C THR A 212 12.76 -8.47 24.83
N VAL A 213 13.22 -8.35 26.07
CA VAL A 213 12.46 -8.79 27.25
C VAL A 213 11.23 -7.88 27.40
N VAL A 214 10.03 -8.45 27.27
CA VAL A 214 8.76 -7.71 27.37
C VAL A 214 8.08 -7.87 28.71
N SER A 215 8.28 -9.01 29.38
CA SER A 215 7.65 -9.28 30.67
C SER A 215 8.51 -10.21 31.52
N ILE A 216 8.42 -10.03 32.84
CA ILE A 216 9.03 -10.90 33.84
C ILE A 216 7.94 -11.24 34.86
N GLY A 217 7.59 -12.52 34.98
CA GLY A 217 6.61 -13.03 35.92
C GLY A 217 6.93 -12.63 37.35
N THR A 218 5.90 -12.25 38.11
CA THR A 218 6.00 -11.85 39.52
C THR A 218 6.02 -13.05 40.48
N ARG A 219 5.57 -14.22 40.01
CA ARG A 219 5.52 -15.47 40.76
C ARG A 219 6.65 -16.42 40.35
N ILE A 220 7.06 -17.25 41.30
CA ILE A 220 7.93 -18.39 41.06
C ILE A 220 7.04 -19.56 40.61
N VAL A 221 7.40 -20.18 39.49
CA VAL A 221 6.73 -21.35 38.91
C VAL A 221 7.72 -22.50 38.74
N GLN A 222 7.21 -23.72 38.66
CA GLN A 222 8.03 -24.86 38.33
C GLN A 222 8.49 -24.77 36.87
N ILE A 223 9.78 -24.93 36.63
CA ILE A 223 10.36 -24.93 35.28
C ILE A 223 9.92 -26.21 34.55
N PRO A 224 9.43 -26.13 33.30
CA PRO A 224 9.04 -27.29 32.53
C PRO A 224 10.15 -28.35 32.43
N GLN A 225 9.79 -29.63 32.55
CA GLN A 225 10.77 -30.73 32.61
C GLN A 225 11.74 -30.75 31.42
N ARG A 226 11.28 -30.35 30.23
CA ARG A 226 12.08 -30.28 28.99
C ARG A 226 13.19 -29.22 29.04
N LEU A 227 13.09 -28.23 29.92
CA LEU A 227 14.10 -27.18 30.12
C LEU A 227 15.05 -27.52 31.27
N LEU A 228 14.78 -28.57 32.04
CA LEU A 228 15.67 -28.99 33.13
C LEU A 228 16.94 -29.64 32.55
N ARG A 229 18.10 -29.29 33.12
CA ARG A 229 19.37 -29.95 32.78
C ARG A 229 19.38 -31.42 33.21
N ILE A 230 18.70 -31.74 34.31
CA ILE A 230 18.55 -33.08 34.86
C ILE A 230 17.05 -33.35 34.98
N GLN A 231 16.51 -34.28 34.19
CA GLN A 231 15.06 -34.48 34.03
C GLN A 231 14.31 -34.87 35.31
N ASN A 232 15.02 -35.39 36.32
CA ASN A 232 14.43 -35.85 37.58
C ASN A 232 14.59 -34.86 38.74
N LEU A 233 15.24 -33.71 38.51
CA LEU A 233 15.45 -32.69 39.54
C LEU A 233 14.57 -31.48 39.25
N GLN A 234 13.49 -31.33 40.03
CA GLN A 234 12.61 -30.17 39.92
C GLN A 234 13.37 -28.88 40.18
N ALA A 235 13.08 -27.86 39.38
CA ALA A 235 13.62 -26.52 39.55
C ALA A 235 12.49 -25.51 39.47
N TRP A 236 12.65 -24.41 40.20
CA TRP A 236 11.71 -23.31 40.24
C TRP A 236 12.36 -22.05 39.70
N GLY A 237 11.56 -21.21 39.08
CA GLY A 237 12.03 -20.01 38.43
C GLY A 237 10.93 -19.03 38.10
N ARG A 238 11.32 -17.84 37.68
CA ARG A 238 10.41 -16.81 37.18
C ARG A 238 10.34 -16.92 35.66
N GLU A 239 9.13 -16.83 35.13
CA GLU A 239 8.88 -16.78 33.70
C GLU A 239 9.35 -15.43 33.13
N VAL A 240 9.98 -15.44 31.98
CA VAL A 240 10.44 -14.25 31.25
C VAL A 240 9.98 -14.37 29.82
N VAL A 241 9.16 -13.43 29.37
CA VAL A 241 8.68 -13.39 27.98
C VAL A 241 9.61 -12.48 27.20
N VAL A 242 10.18 -13.03 26.13
CA VAL A 242 11.05 -12.30 25.20
C VAL A 242 10.36 -12.24 23.85
N LYS A 243 10.10 -11.02 23.36
CA LYS A 243 9.56 -10.83 22.02
C LYS A 243 10.69 -10.99 21.00
N ILE A 244 10.46 -11.80 19.98
CA ILE A 244 11.38 -12.01 18.86
C ILE A 244 10.73 -11.53 17.55
N PRO A 245 11.52 -11.14 16.54
CA PRO A 245 11.01 -10.82 15.21
C PRO A 245 10.21 -11.99 14.64
N PRO A 246 9.04 -11.77 14.02
CA PRO A 246 8.23 -12.85 13.46
C PRO A 246 8.96 -13.57 12.32
N THR A 247 9.79 -12.87 11.54
CA THR A 247 10.69 -13.46 10.55
C THR A 247 11.89 -14.10 11.25
N ASN A 248 11.77 -15.38 11.61
CA ASN A 248 12.85 -16.14 12.19
C ASN A 248 12.77 -17.61 11.79
N ASP A 249 13.86 -18.31 12.06
CA ASP A 249 14.05 -19.70 11.66
C ASP A 249 13.72 -20.71 12.76
N PHE A 250 13.13 -20.26 13.88
CA PHE A 250 12.79 -21.15 14.98
C PHE A 250 11.49 -21.89 14.69
N LEU A 251 11.38 -23.08 15.28
CA LEU A 251 10.15 -23.86 15.26
C LEU A 251 9.30 -23.54 16.49
N LEU A 252 7.98 -23.63 16.34
CA LEU A 252 7.06 -23.61 17.49
C LEU A 252 7.40 -24.76 18.45
N GLY A 253 7.48 -24.46 19.73
CA GLY A 253 7.89 -25.40 20.76
C GLY A 253 9.39 -25.69 20.79
N GLU A 254 10.23 -25.00 20.01
CA GLU A 254 11.68 -25.24 20.02
C GLU A 254 12.33 -24.82 21.34
N LYS A 255 13.27 -25.63 21.84
CA LYS A 255 14.07 -25.27 23.01
C LYS A 255 15.17 -24.31 22.58
N VAL A 256 15.17 -23.12 23.16
CA VAL A 256 16.15 -22.08 22.88
C VAL A 256 16.89 -21.68 24.15
N SER A 257 18.02 -21.03 23.96
CA SER A 257 18.88 -20.51 25.01
C SER A 257 19.04 -19.01 24.87
N PHE A 258 19.13 -18.32 25.99
CA PHE A 258 19.34 -16.88 26.01
C PHE A 258 20.78 -16.60 26.40
N HIS A 259 21.41 -15.70 25.67
CA HIS A 259 22.73 -15.18 25.97
C HIS A 259 22.65 -13.67 26.10
N LYS A 260 23.31 -13.14 27.13
CA LYS A 260 23.54 -11.71 27.24
C LYS A 260 24.64 -11.35 26.24
N PRO A 261 24.44 -10.37 25.35
CA PRO A 261 25.50 -9.94 24.44
C PRO A 261 26.70 -9.44 25.25
N TRP A 262 27.89 -9.92 24.88
CA TRP A 262 29.15 -9.49 25.48
C TRP A 262 29.48 -8.07 25.00
N GLY A 263 29.57 -7.12 25.93
CA GLY A 263 29.98 -5.76 25.63
C GLY A 263 30.64 -5.11 26.84
N ILE A 264 31.95 -4.88 26.76
CA ILE A 264 32.70 -4.04 27.70
C ILE A 264 32.43 -2.58 27.30
N LYS A 265 31.54 -1.86 27.99
CA LYS A 265 31.40 -0.41 27.83
C LYS A 265 32.46 0.31 28.68
N VAL A 266 33.72 0.30 28.24
CA VAL A 266 34.82 1.06 28.88
C VAL A 266 34.91 2.50 28.37
N PHE A 267 34.26 2.81 27.25
CA PHE A 267 33.88 4.17 26.92
C PHE A 267 32.39 4.15 26.64
N SER A 268 31.61 4.85 27.46
CA SER A 268 30.32 5.35 27.00
C SER A 268 30.64 6.46 26.01
N THR A 269 31.08 6.12 24.81
CA THR A 269 30.59 6.88 23.68
C THR A 269 29.09 6.71 23.77
N ALA A 270 28.41 7.79 24.14
CA ALA A 270 27.06 7.97 23.68
C ALA A 270 27.15 7.99 22.15
N GLU A 271 27.25 6.81 21.54
CA GLU A 271 26.54 6.54 20.31
C GLU A 271 25.07 6.61 20.72
N ALA A 272 24.61 7.86 20.89
CA ALA A 272 23.31 8.19 20.38
C ALA A 272 23.29 7.57 19.00
N ASN A 273 22.39 6.61 18.80
CA ASN A 273 22.03 6.19 17.47
C ASN A 273 21.78 7.48 16.68
N ALA A 274 22.74 7.90 15.87
CA ALA A 274 22.56 8.88 14.82
C ALA A 274 21.79 8.23 13.66
N GLU A 275 20.77 7.44 14.02
CA GLU A 275 19.73 6.90 13.16
C GLU A 275 18.35 7.43 13.59
N SER A 276 18.30 8.38 14.51
CA SER A 276 17.11 9.17 14.78
C SER A 276 17.50 10.65 14.82
N LEU A 277 16.78 11.45 14.03
CA LEU A 277 16.95 12.89 13.80
C LEU A 277 17.92 13.28 12.66
N LEU A 278 17.91 12.53 11.56
CA LEU A 278 17.79 13.25 10.30
C LEU A 278 16.34 13.75 10.23
N PRO A 279 16.05 15.00 9.83
CA PRO A 279 14.69 15.36 9.45
C PRO A 279 14.22 14.34 8.41
N ALA A 280 12.92 14.04 8.39
CA ALA A 280 12.30 13.15 7.43
C ALA A 280 12.49 13.69 6.00
N SER A 281 13.70 13.60 5.46
CA SER A 281 13.97 13.76 4.05
C SER A 281 13.43 12.50 3.40
N ALA A 282 12.27 12.65 2.76
CA ALA A 282 11.79 11.87 1.63
C ALA A 282 12.57 10.56 1.37
N ARG A 283 12.09 9.44 1.91
CA ARG A 283 12.65 8.13 1.59
C ARG A 283 11.94 7.57 0.36
N VAL A 284 12.60 7.62 -0.79
CA VAL A 284 12.23 6.79 -1.94
C VAL A 284 12.68 5.36 -1.65
N VAL A 285 11.73 4.43 -1.55
CA VAL A 285 12.04 3.00 -1.41
C VAL A 285 11.81 2.32 -2.74
N THR A 286 12.81 1.61 -3.25
CA THR A 286 12.70 0.82 -4.49
C THR A 286 12.74 -0.66 -4.16
N ALA A 287 11.82 -1.43 -4.75
CA ALA A 287 11.75 -2.88 -4.62
C ALA A 287 11.28 -3.51 -5.94
N ASN A 288 11.41 -4.84 -6.05
CA ASN A 288 10.88 -5.57 -7.19
C ASN A 288 9.48 -6.11 -6.86
N LEU A 289 8.61 -6.11 -7.85
CA LEU A 289 7.35 -6.84 -7.80
C LEU A 289 7.65 -8.34 -7.71
N ARG A 290 6.87 -9.04 -6.88
CA ARG A 290 6.97 -10.48 -6.71
C ARG A 290 5.73 -11.13 -7.28
N TYR A 291 5.89 -11.71 -8.47
CA TYR A 291 4.85 -12.50 -9.12
C TYR A 291 4.97 -13.98 -8.71
N PRO A 292 3.84 -14.67 -8.49
CA PRO A 292 3.83 -16.12 -8.38
C PRO A 292 4.02 -16.77 -9.75
N THR A 293 4.60 -17.98 -9.75
CA THR A 293 4.86 -18.72 -10.99
C THR A 293 3.58 -19.05 -11.74
N SER A 294 2.46 -19.24 -11.03
CA SER A 294 1.13 -19.47 -11.62
C SER A 294 0.69 -18.37 -12.58
N ILE A 295 1.13 -17.12 -12.38
CA ILE A 295 0.87 -16.00 -13.30
C ILE A 295 1.93 -15.96 -14.39
N THR A 296 3.22 -15.95 -14.02
CA THR A 296 4.31 -15.77 -14.99
C THR A 296 4.43 -16.90 -16.01
N ASP A 297 3.96 -18.10 -15.67
CA ASP A 297 3.91 -19.24 -16.59
C ASP A 297 2.80 -19.09 -17.65
N GLN A 298 1.77 -18.27 -17.37
CA GLN A 298 0.67 -17.98 -18.28
C GLN A 298 0.95 -16.76 -19.16
N PHE A 299 1.42 -15.65 -18.56
CA PHE A 299 1.84 -14.44 -19.27
C PHE A 299 2.75 -13.57 -18.40
N HIS A 300 3.36 -12.55 -19.00
CA HIS A 300 4.21 -11.60 -18.30
C HIS A 300 3.46 -10.26 -18.17
N PRO A 301 2.94 -9.91 -16.98
CA PRO A 301 2.16 -8.68 -16.83
C PRO A 301 3.02 -7.43 -17.07
N GLU A 302 2.56 -6.59 -18.01
CA GLU A 302 3.06 -5.24 -18.24
C GLU A 302 2.06 -4.27 -17.57
N ILE A 303 2.40 -3.81 -16.35
CA ILE A 303 1.45 -3.05 -15.50
C ILE A 303 1.28 -1.64 -16.05
N SER A 304 0.08 -1.34 -16.52
CA SER A 304 -0.31 -0.05 -17.09
C SER A 304 -1.17 0.79 -16.14
N GLY A 305 -1.77 0.18 -15.11
CA GLY A 305 -2.63 0.90 -14.18
C GLY A 305 -2.72 0.24 -12.81
N MET A 306 -2.87 1.08 -11.79
CA MET A 306 -2.91 0.67 -10.39
C MET A 306 -3.89 1.51 -9.59
N VAL A 307 -4.77 0.87 -8.83
CA VAL A 307 -5.66 1.57 -7.89
C VAL A 307 -5.81 0.81 -6.60
N PHE A 308 -5.84 1.51 -5.47
CA PHE A 308 -6.05 0.87 -4.18
C PHE A 308 -7.53 0.57 -3.96
N LEU A 309 -7.85 -0.68 -3.63
CA LEU A 309 -9.18 -1.15 -3.27
C LEU A 309 -9.32 -1.16 -1.74
N PRO A 310 -10.02 -0.17 -1.14
CA PRO A 310 -10.01 0.03 0.31
C PRO A 310 -10.54 -1.17 1.10
N GLU A 311 -11.55 -1.85 0.58
CA GLU A 311 -12.18 -3.04 1.16
C GLU A 311 -11.27 -4.27 1.13
N LEU A 312 -10.42 -4.40 0.11
CA LEU A 312 -9.48 -5.52 0.00
C LEU A 312 -8.13 -5.22 0.69
N ARG A 313 -7.86 -3.94 0.99
CA ARG A 313 -6.56 -3.44 1.50
C ARG A 313 -5.39 -3.82 0.59
N GLN A 314 -5.66 -3.85 -0.71
CA GLN A 314 -4.74 -4.26 -1.75
C GLN A 314 -4.87 -3.32 -2.94
N PHE A 315 -3.80 -3.19 -3.71
CA PHE A 315 -3.84 -2.58 -5.02
C PHE A 315 -4.42 -3.57 -6.03
N ALA A 316 -5.40 -3.14 -6.81
CA ALA A 316 -5.76 -3.77 -8.06
C ALA A 316 -4.86 -3.23 -9.17
N LEU A 317 -4.22 -4.13 -9.89
CA LEU A 317 -3.37 -3.84 -11.03
C LEU A 317 -4.05 -4.32 -12.30
N ILE A 318 -3.90 -3.53 -13.36
CA ILE A 318 -4.23 -3.90 -14.72
C ILE A 318 -2.97 -3.97 -15.58
N SER A 319 -3.06 -4.70 -16.68
CA SER A 319 -2.01 -4.84 -17.68
C SER A 319 -2.52 -4.38 -19.05
N ASP A 320 -1.62 -3.92 -19.91
CA ASP A 320 -1.93 -3.61 -21.30
C ASP A 320 -1.88 -4.86 -22.21
N ASP A 321 -1.14 -5.91 -21.81
CA ASP A 321 -0.97 -7.18 -22.53
C ASP A 321 -1.53 -8.39 -21.77
N TYR A 322 -2.79 -8.75 -22.05
CA TYR A 322 -3.44 -9.93 -21.49
C TYR A 322 -3.48 -11.12 -22.46
N PRO A 323 -3.46 -12.37 -21.95
CA PRO A 323 -3.80 -13.55 -22.73
C PRO A 323 -5.16 -13.39 -23.42
N ASP A 324 -5.20 -13.64 -24.73
CA ASP A 324 -6.41 -13.56 -25.55
C ASP A 324 -7.16 -12.23 -25.44
N ASN A 325 -6.48 -11.14 -25.07
CA ASN A 325 -7.06 -9.82 -24.80
C ASN A 325 -8.17 -9.82 -23.74
N LYS A 326 -8.21 -10.84 -22.87
CA LYS A 326 -9.23 -10.95 -21.81
C LYS A 326 -8.74 -10.21 -20.56
N PRO A 327 -9.38 -9.12 -20.14
CA PRO A 327 -8.91 -8.33 -19.01
C PRO A 327 -9.05 -9.08 -17.68
N LEU A 328 -7.96 -9.07 -16.90
CA LEU A 328 -7.87 -9.70 -15.57
C LEU A 328 -7.33 -8.70 -14.55
N LEU A 329 -7.92 -8.64 -13.36
CA LEU A 329 -7.38 -7.85 -12.25
C LEU A 329 -6.42 -8.70 -11.43
N LEU A 330 -5.21 -8.17 -11.22
CA LEU A 330 -4.23 -8.73 -10.31
C LEU A 330 -4.30 -7.98 -8.98
N LEU A 331 -4.20 -8.69 -7.86
CA LEU A 331 -4.16 -8.05 -6.54
C LEU A 331 -2.72 -8.01 -6.01
N MET A 332 -2.32 -6.88 -5.43
CA MET A 332 -0.99 -6.66 -4.91
C MET A 332 -1.05 -6.04 -3.50
N ASN A 333 -0.26 -6.55 -2.57
CA ASN A 333 -0.15 -5.95 -1.24
C ASN A 333 0.79 -4.73 -1.22
N ASP A 334 0.86 -4.04 -0.08
CA ASP A 334 1.71 -2.87 0.16
C ASP A 334 3.23 -3.14 0.09
N LYS A 335 3.65 -4.40 -0.05
CA LYS A 335 5.04 -4.84 -0.21
C LYS A 335 5.38 -5.26 -1.64
N GLY A 336 4.47 -5.04 -2.60
CA GLY A 336 4.69 -5.41 -4.00
C GLY A 336 4.59 -6.90 -4.27
N GLU A 337 3.90 -7.66 -3.42
CA GLU A 337 3.66 -9.10 -3.62
C GLU A 337 2.32 -9.27 -4.31
N VAL A 338 2.35 -9.85 -5.51
CA VAL A 338 1.16 -10.11 -6.33
C VAL A 338 0.55 -11.44 -5.92
N GLN A 339 -0.77 -11.45 -5.73
CA GLN A 339 -1.57 -12.61 -5.36
C GLN A 339 -1.69 -13.58 -6.54
N GLU A 340 -1.88 -14.87 -6.25
CA GLU A 340 -2.04 -15.91 -7.28
C GLU A 340 -3.37 -15.82 -8.03
N ASN A 341 -4.39 -15.28 -7.38
CA ASN A 341 -5.74 -15.20 -7.92
C ASN A 341 -5.81 -14.07 -8.95
N MET A 342 -6.09 -14.44 -10.20
CA MET A 342 -6.44 -13.51 -11.27
C MET A 342 -7.96 -13.36 -11.28
N LEU A 343 -8.46 -12.15 -11.09
CA LEU A 343 -9.89 -11.88 -10.99
C LEU A 343 -10.44 -11.47 -12.35
N GLU A 344 -11.43 -12.21 -12.84
CA GLU A 344 -12.07 -11.91 -14.11
C GLU A 344 -13.06 -10.76 -13.97
N ILE A 345 -13.24 -10.01 -15.07
CA ILE A 345 -14.32 -9.02 -15.18
C ILE A 345 -15.47 -9.65 -15.96
N GLU A 346 -16.48 -10.10 -15.24
CA GLU A 346 -17.66 -10.75 -15.83
C GLU A 346 -18.36 -9.81 -16.81
N GLY A 347 -18.68 -10.30 -18.01
CA GLY A 347 -19.34 -9.50 -19.04
C GLY A 347 -18.41 -8.62 -19.89
N LEU A 348 -17.10 -8.58 -19.61
CA LEU A 348 -16.09 -7.92 -20.45
C LEU A 348 -15.15 -8.96 -21.10
N PRO A 349 -15.57 -9.60 -22.21
CA PRO A 349 -14.82 -10.73 -22.79
C PRO A 349 -13.53 -10.32 -23.50
N GLU A 350 -13.42 -9.07 -23.96
CA GLU A 350 -12.26 -8.57 -24.69
C GLU A 350 -12.10 -7.06 -24.46
N MET A 351 -10.87 -6.64 -24.16
CA MET A 351 -10.41 -5.25 -24.14
C MET A 351 -8.89 -5.25 -24.35
N GLU A 352 -8.41 -4.42 -25.28
CA GLU A 352 -6.99 -4.38 -25.67
C GLU A 352 -6.36 -3.06 -25.20
N ASP A 353 -5.06 -3.08 -24.87
CA ASP A 353 -4.26 -1.86 -24.67
C ASP A 353 -4.85 -1.00 -23.56
N ILE A 354 -5.13 -1.61 -22.40
CA ILE A 354 -5.71 -0.89 -21.24
C ILE A 354 -4.61 -0.04 -20.63
N GLU A 355 -4.78 1.27 -20.65
CA GLU A 355 -3.72 2.21 -20.23
C GLU A 355 -3.96 2.77 -18.83
N SER A 356 -5.19 2.72 -18.33
CA SER A 356 -5.47 3.33 -17.02
C SER A 356 -6.68 2.74 -16.34
N VAL A 357 -6.63 2.80 -15.01
CA VAL A 357 -7.69 2.38 -14.09
C VAL A 357 -7.92 3.46 -13.05
N SER A 358 -9.18 3.73 -12.72
CA SER A 358 -9.52 4.60 -11.60
C SER A 358 -10.71 4.05 -10.80
N LEU A 359 -10.83 4.50 -9.56
CA LEU A 359 -11.91 4.13 -8.66
C LEU A 359 -12.75 5.37 -8.35
N ASN A 360 -14.06 5.25 -8.51
CA ASN A 360 -15.01 6.26 -8.07
C ASN A 360 -16.22 5.55 -7.44
N ASP A 361 -16.48 5.86 -6.17
CA ASP A 361 -17.45 5.15 -5.32
C ASP A 361 -17.23 3.62 -5.31
N GLN A 362 -18.21 2.86 -5.80
CA GLN A 362 -18.18 1.40 -5.90
C GLN A 362 -17.87 0.89 -7.30
N SER A 363 -17.52 1.76 -8.24
CA SER A 363 -17.23 1.35 -9.62
C SER A 363 -15.77 1.60 -9.98
N LEU A 364 -15.19 0.61 -10.65
CA LEU A 364 -13.89 0.69 -11.30
C LEU A 364 -14.10 1.17 -12.74
N TYR A 365 -13.22 2.04 -13.22
CA TYR A 365 -13.26 2.54 -14.59
C TYR A 365 -11.98 2.14 -15.30
N LEU A 366 -12.12 1.53 -16.47
CA LEU A 366 -11.02 1.06 -17.31
C LEU A 366 -11.06 1.79 -18.65
N LEU A 367 -9.91 2.30 -19.07
CA LEU A 367 -9.77 3.02 -20.32
C LEU A 367 -8.63 2.44 -21.14
N SER A 368 -8.92 2.08 -22.39
CA SER A 368 -7.90 1.70 -23.37
C SER A 368 -7.23 2.92 -23.99
N SER A 369 -6.09 2.73 -24.66
CA SER A 369 -5.28 3.81 -25.23
C SER A 369 -6.00 4.73 -26.20
N LEU A 370 -7.10 4.28 -26.80
CA LEU A 370 -7.86 4.95 -27.87
C LEU A 370 -7.06 5.12 -29.16
N SER A 371 -5.90 4.46 -29.26
CA SER A 371 -5.00 4.56 -30.41
C SER A 371 -5.30 3.50 -31.48
N ALA A 372 -4.78 3.74 -32.69
CA ALA A 372 -4.64 2.74 -33.71
C ALA A 372 -3.49 1.79 -33.37
N THR A 373 -3.60 0.54 -33.81
CA THR A 373 -2.47 -0.41 -33.77
C THR A 373 -1.26 0.13 -34.54
N LYS A 374 -0.06 -0.45 -34.32
CA LYS A 374 1.16 -0.14 -35.08
C LYS A 374 1.00 -0.23 -36.62
N LYS A 375 -0.02 -0.96 -37.10
CA LYS A 375 -0.36 -1.07 -38.54
C LYS A 375 -1.39 -0.03 -39.02
N GLY A 376 -1.81 0.89 -38.16
CA GLY A 376 -2.81 1.92 -38.45
C GLY A 376 -4.26 1.45 -38.40
N HIS A 377 -4.55 0.27 -37.82
CA HIS A 377 -5.93 -0.22 -37.69
C HIS A 377 -6.57 0.22 -36.38
N LEU A 378 -7.76 0.81 -36.46
CA LEU A 378 -8.63 1.13 -35.32
C LEU A 378 -9.44 -0.10 -34.92
N LYS A 379 -8.92 -0.87 -33.97
CA LYS A 379 -9.62 -2.03 -33.43
C LYS A 379 -10.64 -1.61 -32.36
N PRO A 380 -11.87 -2.15 -32.35
CA PRO A 380 -12.87 -1.85 -31.33
C PRO A 380 -12.39 -2.07 -29.89
N GLY A 381 -11.62 -3.14 -29.63
CA GLY A 381 -11.09 -3.46 -28.30
C GLY A 381 -10.17 -2.39 -27.70
N ARG A 382 -9.56 -1.55 -28.53
CA ARG A 382 -8.66 -0.45 -28.13
C ARG A 382 -9.36 0.91 -27.95
N GLN A 383 -10.69 0.97 -28.11
CA GLN A 383 -11.47 2.22 -28.06
C GLN A 383 -12.43 2.28 -26.86
N ILE A 384 -12.29 1.34 -25.92
CA ILE A 384 -13.28 1.07 -24.88
C ILE A 384 -13.02 1.97 -23.67
N PHE A 385 -14.10 2.58 -23.17
CA PHE A 385 -14.18 3.03 -21.78
C PHE A 385 -15.25 2.21 -21.07
N ALA A 386 -14.87 1.49 -20.03
CA ALA A 386 -15.72 0.55 -19.31
C ALA A 386 -15.91 0.98 -17.85
N LYS A 387 -17.14 0.89 -17.38
CA LYS A 387 -17.54 1.00 -15.98
C LYS A 387 -17.83 -0.41 -15.47
N VAL A 388 -17.14 -0.79 -14.41
CA VAL A 388 -17.18 -2.12 -13.81
C VAL A 388 -17.67 -1.96 -12.38
N ASP A 389 -18.79 -2.60 -12.06
CA ASP A 389 -19.30 -2.68 -10.70
C ASP A 389 -18.55 -3.74 -9.90
N ARG A 390 -18.43 -3.47 -8.60
CA ARG A 390 -17.61 -4.22 -7.67
C ARG A 390 -18.40 -4.63 -6.44
N ASP A 391 -18.29 -5.90 -6.09
CA ASP A 391 -18.73 -6.46 -4.81
C ASP A 391 -17.64 -7.37 -4.26
N GLY A 392 -16.74 -6.80 -3.47
CA GLY A 392 -15.57 -7.49 -2.93
C GLY A 392 -14.57 -7.86 -4.02
N ILE A 393 -14.41 -9.17 -4.25
CA ILE A 393 -13.53 -9.72 -5.29
C ILE A 393 -14.27 -10.01 -6.60
N ARG A 394 -15.58 -9.72 -6.67
CA ARG A 394 -16.39 -9.90 -7.89
C ARG A 394 -16.46 -8.59 -8.66
N PHE A 395 -16.12 -8.67 -9.94
CA PHE A 395 -16.10 -7.55 -10.86
C PHE A 395 -17.02 -7.85 -12.03
N GLN A 396 -18.01 -6.99 -12.25
CA GLN A 396 -19.00 -7.17 -13.31
C GLN A 396 -19.06 -5.92 -14.17
N LEU A 397 -19.02 -6.09 -15.49
CA LEU A 397 -19.26 -5.00 -16.42
C LEU A 397 -20.68 -4.45 -16.22
N ASP A 398 -20.79 -3.19 -15.83
CA ASP A 398 -22.04 -2.45 -15.81
C ASP A 398 -22.31 -1.89 -17.22
N GLU A 399 -21.39 -1.05 -17.70
CA GLU A 399 -21.53 -0.42 -19.01
C GLU A 399 -20.19 -0.20 -19.70
N LYS A 400 -20.19 -0.14 -21.04
CA LYS A 400 -19.06 0.33 -21.84
C LYS A 400 -19.49 1.22 -23.00
N LEU A 401 -18.56 1.97 -23.58
CA LEU A 401 -18.78 2.78 -24.78
C LEU A 401 -17.50 2.93 -25.61
N ASP A 402 -17.65 3.33 -26.88
CA ASP A 402 -16.53 3.73 -27.76
C ASP A 402 -16.14 5.18 -27.44
N MET A 403 -15.09 5.33 -26.65
CA MET A 403 -14.68 6.62 -26.11
C MET A 403 -13.98 7.48 -27.16
N ARG A 404 -13.25 6.87 -28.09
CA ARG A 404 -12.62 7.57 -29.21
C ARG A 404 -13.69 8.26 -30.06
N LEU A 405 -14.76 7.53 -30.41
CA LEU A 405 -15.85 8.08 -31.21
C LEU A 405 -16.53 9.25 -30.50
N ALA A 406 -16.84 9.10 -29.21
CA ALA A 406 -17.47 10.15 -28.41
C ALA A 406 -16.60 11.42 -28.34
N LEU A 407 -15.31 11.27 -28.04
CA LEU A 407 -14.36 12.38 -27.97
C LEU A 407 -14.19 13.09 -29.31
N LEU A 408 -13.92 12.36 -30.40
CA LEU A 408 -13.66 12.97 -31.70
C LEU A 408 -14.88 13.72 -32.26
N ASN A 409 -16.09 13.21 -32.03
CA ASN A 409 -17.31 13.90 -32.44
C ASN A 409 -17.50 15.22 -31.67
N ALA A 410 -17.24 15.22 -30.36
CA ALA A 410 -17.33 16.41 -29.52
C ALA A 410 -16.24 17.44 -29.87
N MET A 411 -15.01 16.98 -30.08
CA MET A 411 -13.86 17.83 -30.40
C MET A 411 -14.01 18.54 -31.74
N ARG A 412 -14.44 17.83 -32.79
CA ARG A 412 -14.61 18.40 -34.15
C ARG A 412 -15.63 19.53 -34.21
N THR A 413 -16.63 19.48 -33.32
CA THR A 413 -17.73 20.45 -33.26
C THR A 413 -17.60 21.43 -32.09
N SER A 414 -16.48 21.37 -31.35
CA SER A 414 -16.22 22.23 -30.20
C SER A 414 -15.92 23.67 -30.63
N PRO A 415 -16.35 24.68 -29.83
CA PRO A 415 -15.91 26.06 -30.01
C PRO A 415 -14.42 26.26 -29.67
N ASP A 416 -13.79 25.36 -28.90
CA ASP A 416 -12.38 25.44 -28.55
C ASP A 416 -11.50 25.05 -29.76
N ALA A 417 -10.65 25.97 -30.21
CA ALA A 417 -9.75 25.74 -31.34
C ALA A 417 -8.77 24.58 -31.08
N THR A 418 -8.28 24.44 -29.85
CA THR A 418 -7.32 23.39 -29.49
C THR A 418 -7.96 22.01 -29.51
N LEU A 419 -9.23 21.88 -29.10
CA LEU A 419 -9.95 20.61 -29.26
C LEU A 419 -10.12 20.25 -30.74
N ARG A 420 -10.43 21.23 -31.59
CA ARG A 420 -10.49 21.01 -33.05
C ARG A 420 -9.13 20.62 -33.64
N ASP A 421 -8.04 21.23 -33.17
CA ASP A 421 -6.68 20.90 -33.59
C ASP A 421 -6.29 19.47 -33.18
N ILE A 422 -6.62 19.05 -31.94
CA ILE A 422 -6.43 17.67 -31.47
C ILE A 422 -7.17 16.70 -32.39
N ALA A 423 -8.45 16.96 -32.68
CA ALA A 423 -9.23 16.10 -33.56
C ALA A 423 -8.72 16.08 -35.01
N ALA A 424 -8.12 17.17 -35.51
CA ALA A 424 -7.52 17.22 -36.84
C ALA A 424 -6.26 16.37 -36.94
N HIS A 425 -5.51 16.20 -35.85
CA HIS A 425 -4.31 15.36 -35.76
C HIS A 425 -4.60 13.92 -35.28
N ALA A 426 -5.85 13.54 -35.05
CA ALA A 426 -6.23 12.19 -34.67
C ALA A 426 -6.37 11.25 -35.89
N LEU A 427 -5.31 11.13 -36.69
CA LEU A 427 -5.32 10.47 -38.00
C LEU A 427 -5.13 8.94 -37.96
N GLY A 428 -4.82 8.36 -36.80
CA GLY A 428 -4.64 6.91 -36.65
C GLY A 428 -3.30 6.40 -37.15
N ASN A 429 -2.25 7.23 -37.13
CA ASN A 429 -0.90 6.85 -37.52
C ASN A 429 0.12 7.13 -36.39
N GLU A 430 1.35 6.62 -36.50
CA GLU A 430 2.33 6.71 -35.39
C GLU A 430 2.69 8.15 -34.96
N VAL A 431 2.51 9.15 -35.82
CA VAL A 431 2.84 10.55 -35.52
C VAL A 431 1.60 11.31 -35.06
N ASP A 432 0.49 11.11 -35.77
CA ASP A 432 -0.78 11.81 -35.62
C ASP A 432 -1.87 10.80 -35.25
N ASP A 433 -2.09 10.64 -33.94
CA ASP A 433 -3.21 9.89 -33.40
C ASP A 433 -3.69 10.47 -32.06
N LEU A 434 -4.91 10.09 -31.67
CA LEU A 434 -5.43 10.29 -30.33
C LEU A 434 -4.99 9.10 -29.47
N GLU A 435 -4.21 9.39 -28.42
CA GLU A 435 -3.76 8.38 -27.45
C GLU A 435 -3.85 8.96 -26.03
N ILE A 436 -4.47 8.18 -25.13
CA ILE A 436 -4.63 8.49 -23.71
C ILE A 436 -3.79 7.52 -22.88
N GLU A 437 -3.12 8.02 -21.84
CA GLU A 437 -2.33 7.18 -20.91
C GLU A 437 -2.84 7.22 -19.49
N GLY A 438 -3.74 8.13 -19.17
CA GLY A 438 -4.17 8.33 -17.79
C GLY A 438 -5.56 8.90 -17.73
N HIS A 439 -6.34 8.44 -16.76
CA HIS A 439 -7.61 9.05 -16.43
C HIS A 439 -7.82 9.11 -14.93
N ALA A 440 -8.58 10.11 -14.51
CA ALA A 440 -8.99 10.25 -13.14
C ALA A 440 -10.43 10.74 -13.08
N ILE A 441 -11.15 10.31 -12.04
CA ILE A 441 -12.55 10.69 -11.84
C ILE A 441 -12.68 11.36 -10.47
N GLN A 442 -13.42 12.46 -10.44
CA GLN A 442 -13.79 13.15 -9.20
C GLN A 442 -15.28 13.44 -9.22
N GLY A 443 -16.06 12.64 -8.48
CA GLY A 443 -17.53 12.72 -8.53
C GLY A 443 -18.05 12.37 -9.92
N ASP A 444 -18.70 13.31 -10.60
CA ASP A 444 -19.23 13.11 -11.97
C ASP A 444 -18.28 13.63 -13.07
N ILE A 445 -17.08 14.10 -12.70
CA ILE A 445 -16.13 14.71 -13.64
C ILE A 445 -15.05 13.71 -14.02
N LEU A 446 -14.82 13.53 -15.32
CA LEU A 446 -13.74 12.71 -15.86
C LEU A 446 -12.62 13.60 -16.41
N TYR A 447 -11.38 13.27 -16.06
CA TYR A 447 -10.16 13.89 -16.56
C TYR A 447 -9.37 12.89 -17.38
N LEU A 448 -8.79 13.34 -18.49
CA LEU A 448 -8.06 12.49 -19.44
C LEU A 448 -6.72 13.12 -19.80
N ALA A 449 -5.62 12.39 -19.58
CA ALA A 449 -4.27 12.82 -19.94
C ALA A 449 -3.90 12.33 -21.34
N LEU A 450 -3.64 13.26 -22.25
CA LEU A 450 -3.21 12.94 -23.61
C LEU A 450 -1.72 12.65 -23.65
N LYS A 451 -1.35 11.51 -24.27
CA LYS A 451 0.02 11.28 -24.76
C LYS A 451 0.18 11.79 -26.16
N ARG A 452 -0.81 11.61 -27.03
CA ARG A 452 -0.81 12.14 -28.40
C ARG A 452 -2.20 12.69 -28.77
N PRO A 453 -2.26 13.70 -29.66
CA PRO A 453 -1.16 14.34 -30.38
C PRO A 453 -0.39 15.37 -29.54
N HIS A 454 0.90 15.56 -29.85
CA HIS A 454 1.72 16.61 -29.22
C HIS A 454 1.57 17.92 -30.01
N LEU A 455 0.74 18.84 -29.54
CA LEU A 455 0.61 20.16 -30.16
C LEU A 455 1.82 21.07 -29.90
N VAL A 456 2.42 20.91 -28.71
CA VAL A 456 3.61 21.64 -28.26
C VAL A 456 4.56 20.64 -27.59
N ARG A 457 5.85 20.75 -27.88
CA ARG A 457 6.88 19.88 -27.29
C ARG A 457 6.87 19.99 -25.77
N ASN A 458 6.89 18.84 -25.09
CA ASN A 458 6.90 18.69 -23.63
C ASN A 458 5.70 19.32 -22.90
N GLN A 459 4.60 19.60 -23.60
CA GLN A 459 3.37 20.07 -22.97
C GLN A 459 2.41 18.90 -22.78
N ALA A 460 2.05 18.63 -21.52
CA ALA A 460 0.97 17.72 -21.18
C ALA A 460 -0.38 18.43 -21.33
N ILE A 461 -1.36 17.74 -21.90
CA ILE A 461 -2.72 18.27 -22.05
C ILE A 461 -3.67 17.35 -21.28
N ILE A 462 -4.42 17.94 -20.35
CA ILE A 462 -5.49 17.23 -19.63
C ILE A 462 -6.83 17.78 -20.12
N LEU A 463 -7.70 16.88 -20.56
CA LEU A 463 -9.08 17.19 -20.92
C LEU A 463 -9.99 17.01 -19.72
N LYS A 464 -11.10 17.74 -19.69
CA LYS A 464 -12.17 17.59 -18.70
C LYS A 464 -13.50 17.32 -19.39
N VAL A 465 -14.17 16.27 -18.93
CA VAL A 465 -15.55 15.90 -19.25
C VAL A 465 -16.42 16.15 -18.02
N ASN A 466 -17.43 17.02 -18.13
CA ASN A 466 -18.20 17.50 -16.97
C ASN A 466 -19.20 16.48 -16.38
N SER A 467 -19.63 15.47 -17.14
CA SER A 467 -20.59 14.47 -16.66
C SER A 467 -20.32 13.09 -17.27
N ILE A 468 -19.71 12.22 -16.47
CA ILE A 468 -19.47 10.83 -16.83
C ILE A 468 -20.80 10.04 -16.87
N ALA A 469 -21.76 10.37 -16.00
CA ALA A 469 -23.08 9.75 -16.01
C ALA A 469 -23.82 9.96 -17.35
N LYS A 470 -23.81 11.21 -17.87
CA LYS A 470 -24.38 11.50 -19.20
C LYS A 470 -23.63 10.79 -20.32
N LEU A 471 -22.30 10.75 -20.25
CA LEU A 471 -21.46 10.08 -21.24
C LEU A 471 -21.84 8.60 -21.40
N PHE A 472 -21.97 7.86 -20.29
CA PHE A 472 -22.39 6.46 -20.31
C PHE A 472 -23.85 6.30 -20.77
N ALA A 473 -24.77 7.10 -20.23
CA ALA A 473 -26.19 7.00 -20.57
C ALA A 473 -26.49 7.29 -22.06
N GLN A 474 -25.77 8.23 -22.66
CA GLN A 474 -26.01 8.64 -24.05
C GLN A 474 -25.07 7.95 -25.05
N LYS A 475 -24.00 7.31 -24.57
CA LYS A 475 -22.90 6.77 -25.42
C LYS A 475 -22.33 7.82 -26.37
N SER A 476 -22.39 9.09 -25.99
CA SER A 476 -21.94 10.25 -26.76
C SER A 476 -21.57 11.39 -25.83
N LEU A 477 -20.79 12.35 -26.34
CA LEU A 477 -20.32 13.50 -25.58
C LEU A 477 -20.80 14.80 -26.25
N ASP A 478 -21.49 15.66 -25.50
CA ASP A 478 -21.85 17.01 -25.97
C ASP A 478 -20.57 17.88 -25.98
N PRO A 479 -20.30 18.64 -27.06
CA PRO A 479 -19.16 19.57 -27.12
C PRO A 479 -19.08 20.56 -25.95
N LYS A 480 -20.20 20.91 -25.31
CA LYS A 480 -20.25 21.80 -24.14
C LYS A 480 -19.76 21.13 -22.86
N ASP A 481 -19.81 19.81 -22.81
CA ASP A 481 -19.36 19.03 -21.67
C ASP A 481 -17.87 18.67 -21.78
N LEU A 482 -17.19 19.01 -22.88
CA LEU A 482 -15.77 18.80 -23.10
C LEU A 482 -14.98 20.12 -23.10
N SER A 483 -13.88 20.17 -22.37
CA SER A 483 -12.97 21.33 -22.34
C SER A 483 -11.52 20.93 -22.13
N VAL A 484 -10.57 21.79 -22.52
CA VAL A 484 -9.17 21.65 -22.10
C VAL A 484 -9.03 22.15 -20.66
N PHE A 485 -8.68 21.27 -19.74
CA PHE A 485 -8.57 21.61 -18.32
C PHE A 485 -7.28 22.38 -18.02
N VAL A 486 -6.14 21.81 -18.43
CA VAL A 486 -4.81 22.41 -18.26
C VAL A 486 -3.90 22.01 -19.42
N ARG A 487 -2.98 22.92 -19.73
CA ARG A 487 -1.80 22.69 -20.55
C ARG A 487 -0.61 22.91 -19.65
N ALA A 488 0.15 21.86 -19.38
CA ALA A 488 1.21 21.86 -18.39
C ALA A 488 2.55 21.66 -19.09
N ASP A 489 3.40 22.67 -19.03
CA ASP A 489 4.75 22.59 -19.59
C ASP A 489 5.63 21.77 -18.62
N LEU A 490 6.06 20.60 -19.07
CA LEU A 490 6.91 19.69 -18.30
C LEU A 490 8.37 19.96 -18.66
N LYS A 491 9.23 20.13 -17.65
CA LYS A 491 10.67 20.35 -17.87
C LYS A 491 11.49 19.71 -16.77
N VAL A 492 12.19 18.63 -17.12
CA VAL A 492 13.16 17.99 -16.22
C VAL A 492 14.43 18.87 -16.17
N PRO A 493 14.97 19.19 -14.98
CA PRO A 493 16.25 19.88 -14.86
C PRO A 493 17.35 19.14 -15.63
N ASP A 494 18.25 19.90 -16.27
CA ASP A 494 19.44 19.36 -16.96
C ASP A 494 19.17 18.34 -18.09
N SER A 495 17.94 18.23 -18.59
CA SER A 495 17.58 17.42 -19.76
C SER A 495 16.75 18.20 -20.77
N ASP A 496 17.15 18.12 -22.04
CA ASP A 496 16.36 18.60 -23.19
C ASP A 496 15.54 17.48 -23.84
N ALA A 497 15.42 16.30 -23.19
CA ALA A 497 14.68 15.18 -23.75
C ALA A 497 13.21 15.54 -23.99
N GLU A 498 12.62 14.90 -25.00
CA GLU A 498 11.17 14.96 -25.21
C GLU A 498 10.48 14.15 -24.11
N ILE A 499 9.55 14.77 -23.38
CA ILE A 499 8.85 14.16 -22.24
C ILE A 499 7.48 13.68 -22.71
N LYS A 500 7.12 12.45 -22.36
CA LYS A 500 5.79 11.89 -22.60
C LYS A 500 5.14 11.54 -21.28
N VAL A 501 3.86 11.92 -21.13
CA VAL A 501 3.03 11.43 -20.04
C VAL A 501 2.82 9.93 -20.23
N THR A 502 2.88 9.18 -19.14
CA THR A 502 2.72 7.72 -19.10
C THR A 502 1.65 7.26 -18.12
N ASP A 503 1.26 8.10 -17.15
CA ASP A 503 0.08 7.88 -16.33
C ASP A 503 -0.38 9.21 -15.69
N MET A 504 -1.64 9.24 -15.23
CA MET A 504 -2.18 10.31 -14.40
C MET A 504 -3.20 9.77 -13.41
N ILE A 505 -3.00 10.08 -12.14
CA ILE A 505 -3.96 9.85 -11.06
C ILE A 505 -4.34 11.16 -10.37
N LEU A 506 -5.45 11.14 -9.64
CA LEU A 506 -5.90 12.26 -8.81
C LEU A 506 -5.97 11.81 -7.36
N ASP A 507 -5.35 12.57 -6.47
CA ASP A 507 -5.55 12.45 -5.02
C ASP A 507 -5.86 13.83 -4.45
N GLN A 508 -6.92 13.89 -3.64
CA GLN A 508 -7.43 15.12 -3.04
C GLN A 508 -7.66 16.23 -4.08
N ASP A 509 -6.86 17.29 -4.04
CA ASP A 509 -6.92 18.47 -4.92
C ASP A 509 -5.72 18.53 -5.89
N ASN A 510 -5.01 17.41 -6.13
CA ASN A 510 -3.82 17.38 -6.99
C ASN A 510 -3.82 16.21 -7.98
N PHE A 511 -3.50 16.50 -9.23
CA PHE A 511 -3.09 15.47 -10.19
C PHE A 511 -1.64 15.11 -9.96
N TYR A 512 -1.34 13.81 -10.03
CA TYR A 512 0.01 13.28 -10.07
C TYR A 512 0.21 12.62 -11.42
N LEU A 513 1.18 13.11 -12.19
CA LEU A 513 1.50 12.57 -13.51
C LEU A 513 2.81 11.82 -13.48
N ALA A 514 2.83 10.62 -14.05
CA ALA A 514 4.06 9.96 -14.42
C ALA A 514 4.46 10.40 -15.83
N SER A 515 5.77 10.40 -16.08
CA SER A 515 6.30 10.69 -17.38
C SER A 515 7.60 9.96 -17.63
N SER A 516 7.91 9.71 -18.90
CA SER A 516 9.12 9.06 -19.36
C SER A 516 9.78 9.90 -20.46
N CYS A 517 11.12 9.95 -20.43
CA CYS A 517 11.92 10.66 -21.42
C CYS A 517 12.16 9.82 -22.66
N LYS A 518 11.88 10.39 -23.83
CA LYS A 518 12.22 9.78 -25.12
C LYS A 518 13.74 9.88 -25.33
N GLY A 519 14.37 8.74 -25.62
CA GLY A 519 15.82 8.68 -25.89
C GLY A 519 16.68 8.56 -24.62
N ASP A 520 16.37 9.29 -23.55
CA ASP A 520 17.20 9.38 -22.33
C ASP A 520 16.68 8.56 -21.15
N LYS A 521 17.59 8.05 -20.30
CA LYS A 521 17.21 7.27 -19.11
C LYS A 521 16.66 8.16 -17.99
N CYS A 522 15.51 8.78 -18.22
CA CYS A 522 14.79 9.52 -17.21
C CYS A 522 13.29 9.24 -17.21
N SER A 523 12.72 9.34 -16.01
CA SER A 523 11.28 9.41 -15.73
C SER A 523 11.07 10.42 -14.61
N ALA A 524 9.87 10.98 -14.51
CA ALA A 524 9.57 11.97 -13.50
C ALA A 524 8.11 11.90 -13.04
N ILE A 525 7.89 12.31 -11.79
CA ILE A 525 6.56 12.52 -11.21
C ILE A 525 6.33 14.02 -11.03
N TRP A 526 5.17 14.47 -11.51
CA TRP A 526 4.73 15.85 -11.47
C TRP A 526 3.48 15.98 -10.61
N ARG A 527 3.31 17.14 -9.96
CA ARG A 527 2.08 17.53 -9.28
C ARG A 527 1.45 18.70 -10.02
N ILE A 528 0.14 18.64 -10.26
CA ILE A 528 -0.64 19.75 -10.81
C ILE A 528 -1.83 20.02 -9.90
N GLY A 529 -1.88 21.21 -9.31
CA GLY A 529 -2.99 21.59 -8.44
C GLY A 529 -4.29 21.79 -9.22
N LEU A 530 -5.40 21.25 -8.71
CA LEU A 530 -6.72 21.29 -9.35
C LEU A 530 -7.28 22.73 -9.43
N LYS A 531 -6.94 23.59 -8.45
CA LYS A 531 -7.44 24.97 -8.35
C LYS A 531 -6.49 25.99 -8.98
N ASP A 532 -5.21 25.93 -8.63
CA ASP A 532 -4.20 26.92 -9.06
C ASP A 532 -3.53 26.55 -10.39
N LYS A 533 -3.69 25.29 -10.84
CA LYS A 533 -3.07 24.73 -12.05
C LYS A 533 -1.55 24.85 -12.06
N ARG A 534 -0.92 24.96 -10.88
CA ARG A 534 0.53 25.06 -10.75
C ARG A 534 1.14 23.69 -10.99
N VAL A 535 2.14 23.63 -11.87
CA VAL A 535 2.92 22.43 -12.18
C VAL A 535 4.18 22.43 -11.32
N GLU A 536 4.46 21.30 -10.67
CA GLU A 536 5.64 21.11 -9.83
C GLU A 536 6.28 19.75 -10.10
N LEU A 537 7.60 19.72 -10.22
CA LEU A 537 8.37 18.48 -10.28
C LEU A 537 8.56 17.94 -8.87
N ILE A 538 8.04 16.74 -8.59
CA ILE A 538 8.12 16.11 -7.28
C ILE A 538 9.39 15.26 -7.18
N GLN A 539 9.61 14.39 -8.16
CA GLN A 539 10.74 13.47 -8.14
C GLN A 539 11.17 13.11 -9.56
N GLU A 540 12.49 13.13 -9.78
CA GLU A 540 13.13 12.62 -11.00
C GLU A 540 13.78 11.26 -10.72
N PHE A 541 13.75 10.37 -11.70
CA PHE A 541 14.37 9.05 -11.67
C PHE A 541 15.32 8.88 -12.85
N LYS A 542 16.49 8.26 -12.62
CA LYS A 542 17.45 7.90 -13.68
C LYS A 542 17.13 6.55 -14.33
N VAL A 543 15.85 6.25 -14.47
CA VAL A 543 15.29 5.01 -15.02
C VAL A 543 14.15 5.41 -15.98
N LYS A 544 13.99 4.70 -17.09
CA LYS A 544 12.89 4.93 -18.05
C LYS A 544 11.64 4.18 -17.61
N HIS A 545 10.50 4.54 -18.21
CA HIS A 545 9.29 3.72 -18.19
C HIS A 545 8.64 3.62 -16.81
N LEU A 546 8.48 4.75 -16.12
CA LEU A 546 7.51 4.81 -15.01
C LEU A 546 6.11 4.81 -15.63
N GLU A 547 5.46 3.66 -15.68
CA GLU A 547 4.23 3.45 -16.45
C GLU A 547 2.96 3.55 -15.62
N SER A 548 3.02 3.36 -14.29
CA SER A 548 1.80 3.43 -13.47
C SER A 548 2.04 4.06 -12.10
N LEU A 549 1.02 4.75 -11.57
CA LEU A 549 0.97 5.35 -10.25
C LEU A 549 -0.25 4.86 -9.46
N GLY A 550 -0.18 4.94 -8.13
CA GLY A 550 -1.31 4.66 -7.26
C GLY A 550 -1.08 5.12 -5.83
N PHE A 551 -2.14 5.52 -5.12
CA PHE A 551 -2.05 6.00 -3.75
C PHE A 551 -2.54 4.98 -2.73
N HIS A 552 -1.82 4.85 -1.61
CA HIS A 552 -2.34 4.19 -0.43
C HIS A 552 -3.14 5.19 0.44
N PRO A 553 -4.47 5.03 0.62
CA PRO A 553 -5.33 6.07 1.18
C PRO A 553 -5.09 6.37 2.66
N GLN A 554 -4.47 5.44 3.41
CA GLN A 554 -4.24 5.64 4.86
C GLN A 554 -2.86 6.22 5.17
N THR A 555 -1.86 5.91 4.35
CA THR A 555 -0.48 6.36 4.58
C THR A 555 -0.13 7.56 3.71
N HIS A 556 -0.93 7.82 2.67
CA HIS A 556 -0.67 8.78 1.61
C HIS A 556 0.69 8.54 0.93
N ASP A 557 1.16 7.29 0.92
CA ASP A 557 2.31 6.89 0.14
C ASP A 557 1.89 6.77 -1.33
N LEU A 558 2.68 7.36 -2.24
CA LEU A 558 2.55 7.21 -3.67
C LEU A 558 3.40 6.02 -4.13
N PHE A 559 2.74 5.05 -4.74
CA PHE A 559 3.35 3.91 -5.39
C PHE A 559 3.52 4.21 -6.87
N GLY A 560 4.64 3.77 -7.44
CA GLY A 560 4.87 3.86 -8.88
C GLY A 560 5.47 2.56 -9.40
N VAL A 561 5.04 2.11 -10.58
CA VAL A 561 5.54 0.88 -11.22
C VAL A 561 6.31 1.25 -12.48
N PHE A 562 7.52 0.72 -12.58
CA PHE A 562 8.33 0.78 -13.77
C PHE A 562 8.11 -0.47 -14.62
N ASP A 563 7.85 -0.28 -15.91
CA ASP A 563 7.94 -1.38 -16.86
C ASP A 563 9.40 -1.85 -16.94
N SER A 564 9.58 -3.11 -16.60
CA SER A 564 10.79 -3.84 -16.94
C SER A 564 10.40 -5.24 -17.36
N LYS A 565 10.71 -5.56 -18.62
CA LYS A 565 10.49 -6.83 -19.35
C LYS A 565 10.88 -8.14 -18.65
N SER A 566 11.34 -8.12 -17.39
CA SER A 566 11.70 -9.35 -16.69
C SER A 566 11.40 -9.39 -15.19
N LYS A 567 11.18 -8.25 -14.50
CA LYS A 567 11.04 -8.27 -13.02
C LYS A 567 10.05 -7.29 -12.41
N GLY A 568 9.55 -6.29 -13.13
CA GLY A 568 8.71 -5.21 -12.60
C GLY A 568 9.37 -4.49 -11.41
N GLN A 569 9.79 -3.25 -11.56
CA GLN A 569 10.27 -2.49 -10.39
C GLN A 569 9.15 -1.61 -9.89
N TYR A 570 9.02 -1.48 -8.57
CA TYR A 570 8.11 -0.49 -8.00
C TYR A 570 8.85 0.40 -7.00
N ILE A 571 8.32 1.60 -6.85
CA ILE A 571 8.79 2.61 -5.93
C ILE A 571 7.68 2.99 -4.97
N VAL A 572 8.07 3.40 -3.77
CA VAL A 572 7.18 4.00 -2.77
C VAL A 572 7.77 5.34 -2.35
N LEU A 573 6.98 6.39 -2.49
CA LEU A 573 7.27 7.75 -2.08
C LEU A 573 6.35 8.10 -0.92
N SER A 574 6.91 8.28 0.27
CA SER A 574 6.07 8.58 1.43
C SER A 574 5.52 9.99 1.43
N ALA A 575 4.38 10.21 2.11
CA ALA A 575 3.69 11.49 2.19
C ALA A 575 4.57 12.71 2.55
N GLY A 576 5.64 12.52 3.33
CA GLY A 576 6.62 13.60 3.60
C GLY A 576 7.44 14.06 2.38
N THR A 577 7.27 13.39 1.23
CA THR A 577 7.95 13.62 -0.05
C THR A 577 7.05 14.32 -1.08
N LEU A 578 5.73 14.34 -0.85
CA LEU A 578 4.68 14.79 -1.76
C LEU A 578 4.05 16.10 -1.31
#